data_AF-A0A4Y9FAK1-F1
#
_entry.id   AF-A0A4Y9FAK1-F1
#
_cell.length_a   1.000
_cell.length_b   1.000
_cell.length_c   1.000
_cell.angle_alpha   90.00
_cell.angle_beta   90.00
_cell.angle_gamma   90.00
#
_symmetry.space_group_name_H-M   'P 1'
#
loop_
_entity.id
_entity.type
_entity.pdbx_description
1 polymer ?
#
loop_
_entity_poly.entity_id
_entity_poly.type
_entity_poly.pdbx_seq_one_letter_code
_entity_poly.pdbx_strand_id
1 'polypeptide(L)'
;MDLEAFWAEGRLAEGLAWCLERLEGREDGLHARYALEFALDLGDRAALKRLLRLPLEDPGFLALKAIFLVQQGEEQMALELAQRAYQAEPQFLTAFALGHAVLLRSTREAEGWLLEALRHAERQGSPHRQAQVAAALGLLQLNLGQYRRALVWAEWGLSLAEGTTLAHPMLRNLLQVTHGYAQALTGRLEAPPELYPLPGVEVFRGDFWLAAGDPGAALRAYEGLQPSSRAYEVILLARKVRAWLALGRVEEASLVGQRALALGEGLPSLFREWAELAYLMPLALWRPSEAVAGLADLLSRLRQRPSFLRAAMAILYLARAYWGLGWREKTQSLVRTSPELEGLSPSGLAFLAGPKEAFAPVFQLLQPLPSLRLHLLGRPSVWLGSQRLGLGFRQLEVLTALAASPQGLNAQELALWVWGERGSPEVARAELNRLRKKVPLEGGPYRLPPGYWADFLEVRTRLLRRDLEGALALYGGPLLPGSEAPGVVGLREELWQMLKSVTLSSGSADLMVELALQEEDPEFWELARERLDPGDPRRALLEAKIKHYLST
;
A
#
# COMPACT_ATOMS: atom_id res chain seq x y z
N MET A 1 -22.88 -20.54 35.92
CA MET A 1 -22.75 -20.40 34.46
C MET A 1 -21.41 -19.75 34.20
N ASP A 2 -20.62 -20.29 33.29
CA ASP A 2 -19.36 -19.66 32.92
C ASP A 2 -19.63 -18.55 31.90
N LEU A 3 -19.75 -17.32 32.41
CA LEU A 3 -20.06 -16.13 31.61
C LEU A 3 -18.96 -15.80 30.61
N GLU A 4 -17.70 -16.09 30.96
CA GLU A 4 -16.55 -15.85 30.09
C GLU A 4 -16.55 -16.84 28.91
N ALA A 5 -16.90 -18.11 29.17
CA ALA A 5 -17.11 -19.10 28.10
C ALA A 5 -18.22 -18.68 27.13
N PHE A 6 -19.35 -18.16 27.63
CA PHE A 6 -20.44 -17.66 26.78
C PHE A 6 -19.98 -16.49 25.90
N TRP A 7 -19.18 -15.58 26.44
CA TRP A 7 -18.58 -14.50 25.67
C TRP A 7 -17.63 -15.04 24.58
N ALA A 8 -16.71 -15.94 24.94
CA ALA A 8 -15.78 -16.54 23.98
C ALA A 8 -16.49 -17.34 22.87
N GLU A 9 -17.58 -18.04 23.19
CA GLU A 9 -18.42 -18.78 22.23
C GLU A 9 -19.31 -17.87 21.38
N GLY A 10 -19.36 -16.57 21.63
CA GLY A 10 -20.22 -15.63 20.91
C GLY A 10 -21.71 -15.76 21.26
N ARG A 11 -22.05 -16.42 22.38
CA ARG A 11 -23.44 -16.62 22.87
C ARG A 11 -23.93 -15.39 23.65
N LEU A 12 -23.76 -14.22 23.05
CA LEU A 12 -23.93 -12.92 23.70
C LEU A 12 -25.37 -12.67 24.15
N ALA A 13 -26.36 -13.04 23.33
CA ALA A 13 -27.78 -12.82 23.64
C ALA A 13 -28.26 -13.69 24.82
N GLU A 14 -27.83 -14.96 24.85
CA GLU A 14 -28.12 -15.87 25.96
C GLU A 14 -27.46 -15.39 27.26
N GLY A 15 -26.18 -14.99 27.18
CA GLY A 15 -25.44 -14.43 28.30
C GLY A 15 -26.08 -13.16 28.84
N LEU A 16 -26.47 -12.23 27.97
CA LEU A 16 -27.13 -10.98 28.35
C LEU A 16 -28.46 -11.24 29.06
N ALA A 17 -29.32 -12.09 28.49
CA ALA A 17 -30.62 -12.42 29.09
C ALA A 17 -30.45 -13.03 30.49
N TRP A 18 -29.51 -13.97 30.64
CA TRP A 18 -29.22 -14.62 31.91
C TRP A 18 -28.68 -13.66 32.99
N CYS A 19 -27.84 -12.69 32.60
CA CYS A 19 -27.36 -11.65 33.51
C CYS A 19 -28.48 -10.68 33.91
N LEU A 20 -29.31 -10.23 32.95
CA LEU A 20 -30.39 -9.28 33.22
C LEU A 20 -31.44 -9.85 34.18
N GLU A 21 -31.77 -11.13 34.08
CA GLU A 21 -32.65 -11.85 35.01
C GLU A 21 -32.13 -11.79 36.45
N ARG A 22 -30.82 -11.91 36.65
CA ARG A 22 -30.17 -11.91 37.98
C ARG A 22 -29.97 -10.52 38.57
N LEU A 23 -30.02 -9.49 37.74
CA LEU A 23 -29.99 -8.08 38.15
C LEU A 23 -31.36 -7.56 38.58
N GLU A 24 -32.45 -8.32 38.44
CA GLU A 24 -33.78 -7.90 38.89
C GLU A 24 -33.81 -7.73 40.42
N GLY A 25 -33.70 -6.47 40.87
CA GLY A 25 -33.74 -6.10 42.28
C GLY A 25 -32.42 -6.27 43.04
N ARG A 26 -31.29 -6.49 42.37
CA ARG A 26 -29.96 -6.66 42.98
C ARG A 26 -28.90 -5.78 42.33
N GLU A 27 -28.08 -5.13 43.14
CA GLU A 27 -26.88 -4.41 42.70
C GLU A 27 -25.67 -5.34 42.75
N ASP A 28 -25.60 -6.27 41.80
CA ASP A 28 -24.49 -7.23 41.68
C ASP A 28 -23.48 -6.77 40.61
N GLY A 29 -22.28 -6.39 41.06
CA GLY A 29 -21.21 -5.88 40.20
C GLY A 29 -20.78 -6.85 39.10
N LEU A 30 -20.70 -8.16 39.41
CA LEU A 30 -20.22 -9.16 38.46
C LEU A 30 -21.22 -9.35 37.31
N HIS A 31 -22.51 -9.54 37.63
CA HIS A 31 -23.55 -9.72 36.61
C HIS A 31 -23.78 -8.43 35.81
N ALA A 32 -23.68 -7.26 36.44
CA ALA A 32 -23.77 -5.98 35.75
C ALA A 32 -22.61 -5.76 34.77
N ARG A 33 -21.38 -6.13 35.16
CA ARG A 33 -20.19 -6.07 34.30
C ARG A 33 -20.38 -6.92 33.05
N TYR A 34 -20.73 -8.20 33.18
CA TYR A 34 -20.95 -9.07 32.02
C TYR A 34 -22.18 -8.65 31.20
N ALA A 35 -23.28 -8.23 31.84
CA ALA A 35 -24.43 -7.68 31.12
C ALA A 35 -24.03 -6.48 30.26
N LEU A 36 -23.20 -5.59 30.79
CA LEU A 36 -22.72 -4.41 30.06
C LEU A 36 -21.82 -4.82 28.89
N GLU A 37 -20.92 -5.79 29.09
CA GLU A 37 -20.06 -6.29 28.03
C GLU A 37 -20.86 -6.93 26.89
N PHE A 38 -21.79 -7.84 27.19
CA PHE A 38 -22.65 -8.45 26.18
C PHE A 38 -23.51 -7.40 25.45
N ALA A 39 -24.05 -6.43 26.18
CA ALA A 39 -24.87 -5.37 25.58
C ALA A 39 -24.05 -4.45 24.65
N LEU A 40 -22.79 -4.16 25.00
CA LEU A 40 -21.87 -3.42 24.15
C LEU A 40 -21.58 -4.20 22.86
N ASP A 41 -21.27 -5.50 22.96
CA ASP A 41 -20.92 -6.31 21.80
C ASP A 41 -22.12 -6.59 20.88
N LEU A 42 -23.33 -6.70 21.44
CA LEU A 42 -24.58 -6.81 20.67
C LEU A 42 -25.04 -5.46 20.07
N GLY A 43 -24.57 -4.34 20.63
CA GLY A 43 -25.13 -3.02 20.33
C GLY A 43 -26.57 -2.85 20.83
N ASP A 44 -26.97 -3.53 21.91
CA ASP A 44 -28.33 -3.46 22.48
C ASP A 44 -28.55 -2.12 23.21
N ARG A 45 -29.14 -1.17 22.50
CA ARG A 45 -29.42 0.19 23.02
C ARG A 45 -30.34 0.19 24.24
N ALA A 46 -31.28 -0.75 24.35
CA ALA A 46 -32.22 -0.79 25.45
C ALA A 46 -31.52 -1.27 26.72
N ALA A 47 -30.75 -2.35 26.61
CA ALA A 47 -29.93 -2.85 27.71
C ALA A 47 -28.88 -1.82 28.17
N LEU A 48 -28.16 -1.20 27.24
CA LEU A 48 -27.17 -0.16 27.54
C LEU A 48 -27.79 1.01 28.31
N LYS A 49 -28.94 1.52 27.87
CA LYS A 49 -29.65 2.63 28.54
C LYS A 49 -30.05 2.29 29.97
N ARG A 50 -30.42 1.03 30.24
CA ARG A 50 -30.75 0.53 31.59
C ARG A 50 -29.50 0.39 32.44
N LEU A 51 -28.50 -0.33 31.94
CA LEU A 51 -27.29 -0.69 32.70
C LEU A 51 -26.45 0.53 33.07
N LEU A 52 -26.23 1.47 32.14
CA LEU A 52 -25.37 2.64 32.37
C LEU A 52 -25.87 3.61 33.46
N ARG A 53 -27.14 3.49 33.87
CA ARG A 53 -27.76 4.27 34.95
C ARG A 53 -27.55 3.65 36.34
N LEU A 54 -27.07 2.42 36.43
CA LEU A 54 -26.81 1.77 37.71
C LEU A 54 -25.66 2.50 38.44
N PRO A 55 -25.80 2.82 39.73
CA PRO A 55 -24.78 3.51 40.53
C PRO A 55 -23.71 2.54 41.07
N LEU A 56 -23.20 1.66 40.20
CA LEU A 56 -22.23 0.64 40.58
C LEU A 56 -20.80 1.17 40.50
N GLU A 57 -20.00 0.85 41.52
CA GLU A 57 -18.57 1.20 41.64
C GLU A 57 -17.65 -0.01 41.39
N ASP A 58 -18.20 -1.12 40.88
CA ASP A 58 -17.43 -2.29 40.47
C ASP A 58 -16.36 -1.89 39.42
N PRO A 59 -15.06 -2.19 39.64
CA PRO A 59 -13.99 -1.74 38.74
C PRO A 59 -14.16 -2.21 37.29
N GLY A 60 -14.60 -3.45 37.07
CA GLY A 60 -14.82 -3.98 35.74
C GLY A 60 -15.99 -3.29 35.03
N PHE A 61 -17.07 -3.01 35.76
CA PHE A 61 -18.21 -2.25 35.27
C PHE A 61 -17.82 -0.81 34.90
N LEU A 62 -17.07 -0.13 35.77
CA LEU A 62 -16.56 1.22 35.51
C LEU A 62 -15.63 1.25 34.28
N ALA A 63 -14.79 0.23 34.11
CA ALA A 63 -13.91 0.09 32.94
C ALA A 63 -14.70 -0.02 31.62
N LEU A 64 -15.73 -0.87 31.57
CA LEU A 64 -16.59 -0.99 30.39
C LEU A 64 -17.41 0.29 30.13
N LYS A 65 -17.86 0.96 31.19
CA LYS A 65 -18.51 2.27 31.10
C LYS A 65 -17.57 3.33 30.51
N ALA A 66 -16.29 3.31 30.90
CA ALA A 66 -15.27 4.18 30.30
C ALA A 66 -15.10 3.91 28.80
N ILE A 67 -15.01 2.64 28.38
CA ILE A 67 -14.93 2.28 26.95
C ILE A 67 -16.15 2.80 26.19
N PHE A 68 -17.35 2.65 26.74
CA PHE A 68 -18.56 3.22 26.13
C PHE A 68 -18.48 4.74 25.98
N LEU A 69 -18.00 5.46 27.01
CA LEU A 69 -17.85 6.91 26.95
C LEU A 69 -16.83 7.37 25.90
N VAL A 70 -15.73 6.61 25.70
CA VAL A 70 -14.80 6.87 24.57
C VAL A 70 -15.55 6.82 23.24
N GLN A 71 -16.44 5.83 23.04
CA GLN A 71 -17.22 5.72 21.81
C GLN A 71 -18.23 6.86 21.64
N GLN A 72 -18.67 7.50 22.72
CA GLN A 72 -19.53 8.68 22.68
C GLN A 72 -18.76 10.00 22.52
N GLY A 73 -17.42 9.98 22.61
CA GLY A 73 -16.57 11.18 22.56
C GLY A 73 -16.44 11.91 23.91
N GLU A 74 -16.84 11.29 25.01
CA GLU A 74 -16.75 11.84 26.36
C GLU A 74 -15.38 11.54 26.99
N GLU A 75 -14.31 11.98 26.33
CA GLU A 75 -12.92 11.56 26.59
C GLU A 75 -12.46 11.82 28.03
N GLN A 76 -12.76 12.99 28.58
CA GLN A 76 -12.32 13.38 29.91
C GLN A 76 -12.97 12.51 30.99
N MET A 77 -14.29 12.31 30.89
CA MET A 77 -15.02 11.46 31.84
C MET A 77 -14.66 9.98 31.68
N ALA A 78 -14.41 9.52 30.45
CA ALA A 78 -13.91 8.18 30.19
C ALA A 78 -12.55 7.94 30.87
N LEU A 79 -11.62 8.89 30.75
CA LEU A 79 -10.30 8.80 31.37
C LEU A 79 -10.38 8.76 32.89
N GLU A 80 -11.17 9.65 33.50
CA GLU A 80 -11.38 9.69 34.94
C GLU A 80 -11.94 8.37 35.48
N LEU A 81 -12.95 7.80 34.80
CA LEU A 81 -13.52 6.51 35.18
C LEU A 81 -12.52 5.36 35.00
N ALA A 82 -11.78 5.31 33.88
CA ALA A 82 -10.79 4.27 33.65
C ALA A 82 -9.64 4.33 34.67
N GLN A 83 -9.18 5.53 35.04
CA GLN A 83 -8.16 5.72 36.07
C GLN A 83 -8.64 5.26 37.44
N ARG A 84 -9.86 5.67 37.85
CA ARG A 84 -10.47 5.21 39.10
C ARG A 84 -10.61 3.69 39.14
N ALA A 85 -11.10 3.09 38.07
CA ALA A 85 -11.27 1.65 37.96
C ALA A 85 -9.93 0.90 38.10
N TYR A 86 -8.88 1.34 37.41
CA TYR A 86 -7.57 0.72 37.50
C TYR A 86 -6.90 0.91 38.87
N GLN A 87 -7.07 2.09 39.50
CA GLN A 87 -6.57 2.34 40.85
C GLN A 87 -7.26 1.46 41.89
N ALA A 88 -8.55 1.21 41.73
CA ALA A 88 -9.32 0.34 42.60
C ALA A 88 -8.89 -1.13 42.45
N GLU A 89 -8.75 -1.60 41.21
CA GLU A 89 -8.33 -2.98 40.92
C GLU A 89 -7.56 -3.08 39.59
N PRO A 90 -6.22 -3.23 39.64
CA PRO A 90 -5.41 -3.50 38.45
C PRO A 90 -5.68 -4.89 37.87
N GLN A 91 -6.37 -4.93 36.73
CA GLN A 91 -6.74 -6.17 36.05
C GLN A 91 -6.89 -5.95 34.54
N PHE A 92 -7.19 -7.03 33.81
CA PHE A 92 -7.34 -7.01 32.36
C PHE A 92 -8.26 -5.87 31.87
N LEU A 93 -9.53 -5.86 32.31
CA LEU A 93 -10.52 -4.89 31.82
C LEU A 93 -10.15 -3.45 32.17
N THR A 94 -9.59 -3.20 33.35
CA THR A 94 -9.25 -1.84 33.79
C THR A 94 -8.03 -1.29 33.01
N ALA A 95 -7.01 -2.12 32.77
CA ALA A 95 -5.89 -1.77 31.90
C ALA A 95 -6.33 -1.58 30.44
N PHE A 96 -7.21 -2.44 29.94
CA PHE A 96 -7.76 -2.37 28.59
C PHE A 96 -8.55 -1.07 28.39
N ALA A 97 -9.42 -0.71 29.34
CA ALA A 97 -10.18 0.54 29.32
C ALA A 97 -9.27 1.78 29.34
N LEU A 98 -8.19 1.77 30.12
CA LEU A 98 -7.20 2.86 30.11
C LEU A 98 -6.55 3.01 28.73
N GLY A 99 -6.17 1.90 28.09
CA GLY A 99 -5.62 1.92 26.74
C GLY A 99 -6.54 2.60 25.72
N HIS A 100 -7.84 2.33 25.80
CA HIS A 100 -8.85 3.02 24.97
C HIS A 100 -9.05 4.49 25.36
N ALA A 101 -9.08 4.80 26.66
CA ALA A 101 -9.33 6.15 27.16
C ALA A 101 -8.22 7.17 26.82
N VAL A 102 -6.96 6.72 26.75
CA VAL A 102 -5.83 7.59 26.41
C VAL A 102 -5.49 7.59 24.92
N LEU A 103 -6.18 6.79 24.09
CA LEU A 103 -5.88 6.59 22.67
C LEU A 103 -5.73 7.89 21.88
N LEU A 104 -6.66 8.82 22.10
CA LEU A 104 -6.68 10.12 21.40
C LEU A 104 -5.70 11.14 21.98
N ARG A 105 -5.23 10.92 23.22
CA ARG A 105 -4.26 11.79 23.91
C ARG A 105 -2.81 11.39 23.64
N SER A 106 -2.51 10.10 23.72
CA SER A 106 -1.18 9.55 23.56
C SER A 106 -1.25 8.11 23.08
N THR A 107 -0.95 7.89 21.81
CA THR A 107 -0.90 6.55 21.22
C THR A 107 0.20 5.68 21.82
N ARG A 108 1.30 6.28 22.27
CA ARG A 108 2.37 5.58 22.98
C ARG A 108 1.90 5.09 24.36
N GLU A 109 1.16 5.92 25.08
CA GLU A 109 0.59 5.53 26.37
C GLU A 109 -0.48 4.45 26.18
N ALA A 110 -1.33 4.60 25.16
CA ALA A 110 -2.34 3.60 24.79
C ALA A 110 -1.70 2.24 24.49
N GLU A 111 -0.63 2.21 23.70
CA GLU A 111 0.13 0.98 23.43
C GLU A 111 0.66 0.35 24.73
N GLY A 112 1.21 1.17 25.64
CA GLY A 112 1.71 0.71 26.94
C GLY A 112 0.62 0.06 27.81
N TRP A 113 -0.55 0.66 27.89
CA TRP A 113 -1.70 0.13 28.65
C TRP A 113 -2.29 -1.13 28.01
N LEU A 114 -2.40 -1.18 26.68
CA LEU A 114 -2.82 -2.40 25.98
C LEU A 114 -1.83 -3.55 26.23
N LEU A 115 -0.52 -3.28 26.26
CA LEU A 115 0.47 -4.29 26.62
C LEU A 115 0.40 -4.72 28.09
N GLU A 116 -0.03 -3.85 29.02
CA GLU A 116 -0.34 -4.27 30.39
C GLU A 116 -1.56 -5.17 30.44
N ALA A 117 -2.64 -4.83 29.72
CA ALA A 117 -3.80 -5.69 29.58
C ALA A 117 -3.41 -7.07 29.01
N LEU A 118 -2.52 -7.11 28.01
CA LEU A 118 -1.98 -8.36 27.48
C LEU A 118 -1.29 -9.21 28.55
N ARG A 119 -0.40 -8.60 29.35
CA ARG A 119 0.28 -9.30 30.46
C ARG A 119 -0.71 -9.88 31.47
N HIS A 120 -1.81 -9.17 31.76
CA HIS A 120 -2.87 -9.71 32.62
C HIS A 120 -3.55 -10.93 31.98
N ALA A 121 -3.90 -10.86 30.70
CA ALA A 121 -4.53 -11.97 29.98
C ALA A 121 -3.60 -13.21 29.88
N GLU A 122 -2.30 -13.01 29.71
CA GLU A 122 -1.28 -14.07 29.72
C GLU A 122 -1.18 -14.75 31.09
N ARG A 123 -1.08 -13.95 32.18
CA ARG A 123 -1.04 -14.49 33.55
C ARG A 123 -2.30 -15.29 33.91
N GLN A 124 -3.45 -14.90 33.37
CA GLN A 124 -4.73 -15.60 33.57
C GLN A 124 -4.90 -16.82 32.66
N GLY A 125 -4.00 -17.04 31.69
CA GLY A 125 -4.13 -18.12 30.71
C GLY A 125 -5.37 -17.97 29.82
N SER A 126 -5.80 -16.73 29.52
CA SER A 126 -6.98 -16.45 28.71
C SER A 126 -6.60 -16.10 27.27
N PRO A 127 -6.64 -17.06 26.32
CA PRO A 127 -6.29 -16.79 24.93
C PRO A 127 -7.31 -15.92 24.19
N HIS A 128 -8.58 -15.93 24.61
CA HIS A 128 -9.62 -15.06 24.02
C HIS A 128 -9.40 -13.59 24.41
N ARG A 129 -8.96 -13.30 25.64
CA ARG A 129 -8.55 -11.94 26.06
C ARG A 129 -7.24 -11.51 25.42
N GLN A 130 -6.29 -12.43 25.22
CA GLN A 130 -5.09 -12.15 24.42
C GLN A 130 -5.45 -11.75 22.97
N ALA A 131 -6.38 -12.47 22.34
CA ALA A 131 -6.87 -12.14 21.00
C ALA A 131 -7.59 -10.77 20.96
N GLN A 132 -8.37 -10.42 21.99
CA GLN A 132 -9.00 -9.10 22.12
C GLN A 132 -7.97 -7.96 22.13
N VAL A 133 -6.88 -8.13 22.88
CA VAL A 133 -5.79 -7.14 22.92
C VAL A 133 -5.02 -7.11 21.62
N ALA A 134 -4.77 -8.26 20.99
CA ALA A 134 -4.12 -8.34 19.69
C ALA A 134 -4.90 -7.55 18.63
N ALA A 135 -6.24 -7.64 18.64
CA ALA A 135 -7.10 -6.87 17.74
C ALA A 135 -6.99 -5.34 17.99
N ALA A 136 -6.99 -4.91 19.26
CA ALA A 136 -6.85 -3.50 19.63
C ALA A 136 -5.46 -2.95 19.25
N LEU A 137 -4.39 -3.70 19.53
CA LEU A 137 -3.02 -3.34 19.15
C LEU A 137 -2.87 -3.28 17.63
N GLY A 138 -3.41 -4.25 16.89
CA GLY A 138 -3.37 -4.26 15.44
C GLY A 138 -4.03 -3.02 14.83
N LEU A 139 -5.23 -2.65 15.30
CA LEU A 139 -5.93 -1.44 14.86
C LEU A 139 -5.15 -0.16 15.21
N LEU A 140 -4.56 -0.10 16.41
CA LEU A 140 -3.68 1.01 16.81
C LEU A 140 -2.48 1.14 15.84
N GLN A 141 -1.80 0.04 15.55
CA GLN A 141 -0.65 0.05 14.63
C GLN A 141 -1.06 0.47 13.20
N LEU A 142 -2.25 0.08 12.72
CA LEU A 142 -2.77 0.57 11.43
C LEU A 142 -2.92 2.10 11.43
N ASN A 143 -3.50 2.67 12.48
CA ASN A 143 -3.71 4.12 12.60
C ASN A 143 -2.39 4.91 12.73
N LEU A 144 -1.33 4.24 13.20
CA LEU A 144 0.04 4.76 13.30
C LEU A 144 0.88 4.56 12.04
N GLY A 145 0.34 3.96 10.98
CA GLY A 145 1.10 3.67 9.75
C GLY A 145 2.07 2.49 9.88
N GLN A 146 2.03 1.75 10.99
CA GLN A 146 2.93 0.64 11.28
C GLN A 146 2.37 -0.68 10.73
N TYR A 147 2.12 -0.74 9.42
CA TYR A 147 1.34 -1.80 8.78
C TYR A 147 1.91 -3.21 8.99
N ARG A 148 3.24 -3.35 9.03
CA ARG A 148 3.88 -4.65 9.32
C ARG A 148 3.65 -5.10 10.76
N ARG A 149 3.67 -4.17 11.73
CA ARG A 149 3.35 -4.49 13.14
C ARG A 149 1.87 -4.84 13.29
N ALA A 150 1.00 -4.13 12.58
CA ALA A 150 -0.43 -4.45 12.53
C ALA A 150 -0.68 -5.87 12.02
N LEU A 151 0.03 -6.27 10.97
CA LEU A 151 -0.04 -7.63 10.41
C LEU A 151 0.33 -8.68 11.46
N VAL A 152 1.47 -8.51 12.15
CA VAL A 152 1.94 -9.46 13.19
C VAL A 152 0.90 -9.62 14.30
N TRP A 153 0.33 -8.51 14.81
CA TRP A 153 -0.70 -8.59 15.84
C TRP A 153 -1.97 -9.28 15.35
N ALA A 154 -2.41 -9.01 14.12
CA ALA A 154 -3.59 -9.63 13.56
C ALA A 154 -3.39 -11.14 13.31
N GLU A 155 -2.25 -11.54 12.74
CA GLU A 155 -1.89 -12.95 12.50
C GLU A 155 -1.81 -13.74 13.82
N TRP A 156 -1.19 -13.15 14.86
CA TRP A 156 -1.12 -13.78 16.18
C TRP A 156 -2.49 -13.88 16.85
N GLY A 157 -3.32 -12.84 16.76
CA GLY A 157 -4.69 -12.89 17.27
C GLY A 157 -5.56 -13.93 16.55
N LEU A 158 -5.39 -14.10 15.24
CA LEU A 158 -6.08 -15.13 14.45
C LEU A 158 -5.62 -16.54 14.83
N SER A 159 -4.32 -16.76 15.04
CA SER A 159 -3.81 -18.08 15.45
C SER A 159 -4.32 -18.48 16.84
N LEU A 160 -4.45 -17.52 17.77
CA LEU A 160 -5.13 -17.73 19.05
C LEU A 160 -6.61 -18.10 18.86
N ALA A 161 -7.31 -17.46 17.92
CA ALA A 161 -8.71 -17.73 17.63
C ALA A 161 -8.97 -19.08 16.91
N GLU A 162 -7.95 -19.60 16.22
CA GLU A 162 -7.99 -20.93 15.59
C GLU A 162 -7.65 -22.05 16.58
N GLY A 163 -6.68 -21.83 17.47
CA GLY A 163 -6.29 -22.78 18.50
C GLY A 163 -7.28 -22.91 19.67
N THR A 164 -8.34 -22.12 19.69
CA THR A 164 -9.33 -22.07 20.78
C THR A 164 -10.76 -22.20 20.27
N THR A 165 -11.72 -22.44 21.16
CA THR A 165 -13.16 -22.38 20.87
C THR A 165 -13.68 -20.93 20.71
N LEU A 166 -12.82 -19.96 20.40
CA LEU A 166 -13.21 -18.55 20.22
C LEU A 166 -14.09 -18.39 18.98
N ALA A 167 -15.40 -18.52 19.16
CA ALA A 167 -16.41 -18.32 18.12
C ALA A 167 -16.97 -16.90 18.08
N HIS A 168 -16.42 -15.97 18.88
CA HIS A 168 -16.87 -14.58 18.97
C HIS A 168 -16.82 -13.83 17.61
N PRO A 169 -17.96 -13.58 16.93
CA PRO A 169 -17.95 -13.13 15.54
C PRO A 169 -17.37 -11.73 15.34
N MET A 170 -17.66 -10.79 16.24
CA MET A 170 -17.16 -9.41 16.12
C MET A 170 -15.64 -9.33 16.28
N LEU A 171 -15.07 -10.02 17.28
CA LEU A 171 -13.63 -10.07 17.49
C LEU A 171 -12.91 -10.71 16.29
N ARG A 172 -13.45 -11.81 15.74
CA ARG A 172 -12.87 -12.42 14.53
C ARG A 172 -12.95 -11.48 13.33
N ASN A 173 -14.07 -10.76 13.14
CA ASN A 173 -14.17 -9.74 12.11
C ASN A 173 -13.14 -8.62 12.30
N LEU A 174 -12.92 -8.13 13.53
CA LEU A 174 -11.94 -7.08 13.80
C LEU A 174 -10.52 -7.53 13.46
N LEU A 175 -10.15 -8.75 13.83
CA LEU A 175 -8.86 -9.35 13.48
C LEU A 175 -8.71 -9.50 11.96
N GLN A 176 -9.71 -10.07 11.28
CA GLN A 176 -9.70 -10.26 9.83
C GLN A 176 -9.66 -8.94 9.06
N VAL A 177 -10.42 -7.93 9.50
CA VAL A 177 -10.41 -6.59 8.91
C VAL A 177 -9.03 -5.94 9.07
N THR A 178 -8.45 -6.02 10.27
CA THR A 178 -7.11 -5.48 10.53
C THR A 178 -6.04 -6.18 9.69
N HIS A 179 -6.09 -7.50 9.63
CA HIS A 179 -5.23 -8.34 8.81
C HIS A 179 -5.35 -7.95 7.33
N GLY A 180 -6.57 -7.90 6.79
CA GLY A 180 -6.85 -7.55 5.40
C GLY A 180 -6.38 -6.14 5.04
N TYR A 181 -6.58 -5.13 5.90
CA TYR A 181 -6.07 -3.78 5.63
C TYR A 181 -4.55 -3.76 5.63
N ALA A 182 -3.90 -4.42 6.59
CA ALA A 182 -2.45 -4.49 6.64
C ALA A 182 -1.88 -5.19 5.39
N GLN A 183 -2.52 -6.27 4.93
CA GLN A 183 -2.18 -6.94 3.68
C GLN A 183 -2.39 -6.03 2.46
N ALA A 184 -3.52 -5.32 2.37
CA ALA A 184 -3.79 -4.39 1.28
C ALA A 184 -2.72 -3.30 1.17
N LEU A 185 -2.34 -2.71 2.30
CA LEU A 185 -1.38 -1.62 2.38
C LEU A 185 0.05 -2.09 2.10
N THR A 186 0.39 -3.31 2.52
CA THR A 186 1.72 -3.92 2.30
C THR A 186 1.84 -4.72 1.00
N GLY A 187 0.76 -4.82 0.22
CA GLY A 187 0.74 -5.46 -1.10
C GLY A 187 0.72 -6.98 -1.07
N ARG A 188 0.12 -7.56 -0.03
CA ARG A 188 -0.01 -9.00 0.22
C ARG A 188 -1.47 -9.49 0.15
N LEU A 189 -2.43 -8.62 -0.15
CA LEU A 189 -3.83 -9.01 -0.24
C LEU A 189 -4.07 -9.75 -1.57
N GLU A 190 -4.34 -11.04 -1.48
CA GLU A 190 -4.66 -11.89 -2.65
C GLU A 190 -6.15 -11.88 -2.97
N ALA A 191 -7.00 -11.89 -1.94
CA ALA A 191 -8.46 -11.86 -2.05
C ALA A 191 -9.08 -11.16 -0.84
N PRO A 192 -10.32 -10.62 -0.96
CA PRO A 192 -11.06 -10.11 0.19
C PRO A 192 -11.23 -11.17 1.29
N PRO A 193 -10.99 -10.84 2.57
CA PRO A 193 -11.14 -11.79 3.66
C PRO A 193 -12.61 -12.20 3.86
N GLU A 194 -12.80 -13.44 4.31
CA GLU A 194 -14.12 -13.90 4.77
C GLU A 194 -14.46 -13.25 6.12
N LEU A 195 -15.62 -12.61 6.16
CA LEU A 195 -16.13 -11.92 7.34
C LEU A 195 -17.51 -12.47 7.72
N TYR A 196 -17.73 -12.62 9.03
CA TYR A 196 -19.02 -12.99 9.61
C TYR A 196 -20.08 -11.94 9.25
N PRO A 197 -21.33 -12.35 8.98
CA PRO A 197 -22.40 -11.48 8.51
C PRO A 197 -22.99 -10.64 9.67
N LEU A 198 -22.24 -9.63 10.11
CA LEU A 198 -22.66 -8.68 11.13
C LEU A 198 -23.07 -7.33 10.50
N PRO A 199 -23.97 -6.57 11.14
CA PRO A 199 -24.32 -5.23 10.68
C PRO A 199 -23.08 -4.35 10.43
N GLY A 200 -23.02 -3.72 9.25
CA GLY A 200 -21.93 -2.83 8.85
C GLY A 200 -20.70 -3.51 8.24
N VAL A 201 -20.63 -4.85 8.21
CA VAL A 201 -19.47 -5.58 7.67
C VAL A 201 -19.24 -5.34 6.17
N GLU A 202 -20.31 -5.07 5.41
CA GLU A 202 -20.26 -4.81 3.96
C GLU A 202 -19.42 -3.57 3.61
N VAL A 203 -19.26 -2.62 4.55
CA VAL A 203 -18.35 -1.49 4.37
C VAL A 203 -16.91 -1.96 4.19
N PHE A 204 -16.48 -2.92 5.01
CA PHE A 204 -15.13 -3.45 4.93
C PHE A 204 -14.96 -4.32 3.68
N ARG A 205 -15.96 -5.13 3.33
CA ARG A 205 -15.97 -5.89 2.07
C ARG A 205 -15.77 -4.97 0.86
N GLY A 206 -16.50 -3.85 0.81
CA GLY A 206 -16.32 -2.86 -0.25
C GLY A 206 -14.90 -2.29 -0.30
N ASP A 207 -14.30 -1.99 0.86
CA ASP A 207 -12.91 -1.52 0.92
C ASP A 207 -11.91 -2.57 0.38
N PHE A 208 -12.15 -3.86 0.65
CA PHE A 208 -11.31 -4.94 0.13
C PHE A 208 -11.50 -5.18 -1.37
N TRP A 209 -12.70 -5.03 -1.90
CA TRP A 209 -12.93 -5.02 -3.34
C TRP A 209 -12.19 -3.87 -4.03
N LEU A 210 -12.22 -2.68 -3.42
CA LEU A 210 -11.47 -1.53 -3.92
C LEU A 210 -9.95 -1.79 -3.89
N ALA A 211 -9.44 -2.39 -2.81
CA ALA A 211 -8.03 -2.77 -2.70
C ALA A 211 -7.61 -3.84 -3.73
N ALA A 212 -8.50 -4.79 -4.03
CA ALA A 212 -8.32 -5.80 -5.06
C ALA A 212 -8.41 -5.24 -6.50
N GLY A 213 -8.77 -3.97 -6.67
CA GLY A 213 -8.89 -3.32 -7.97
C GLY A 213 -10.24 -3.53 -8.67
N ASP A 214 -11.29 -3.90 -7.94
CA ASP A 214 -12.67 -3.96 -8.44
C ASP A 214 -13.54 -2.86 -7.78
N PRO A 215 -13.47 -1.61 -8.27
CA PRO A 215 -14.29 -0.53 -7.74
C PRO A 215 -15.78 -0.69 -8.02
N GLY A 216 -16.18 -1.52 -8.99
CA GLY A 216 -17.58 -1.82 -9.28
C GLY A 216 -18.21 -2.71 -8.22
N ALA A 217 -17.50 -3.77 -7.80
CA ALA A 217 -17.90 -4.59 -6.66
C ALA A 217 -17.91 -3.79 -5.35
N ALA A 218 -16.92 -2.91 -5.16
CA ALA A 218 -16.90 -2.00 -4.01
C ALA A 218 -18.15 -1.12 -3.95
N LEU A 219 -18.52 -0.49 -5.07
CA LEU A 219 -19.69 0.38 -5.14
C LEU A 219 -21.00 -0.38 -4.84
N ARG A 220 -21.18 -1.58 -5.41
CA ARG A 220 -22.35 -2.43 -5.12
C ARG A 220 -22.45 -2.77 -3.62
N ALA A 221 -21.33 -3.09 -2.98
CA ALA A 221 -21.29 -3.35 -1.54
C ALA A 221 -21.70 -2.11 -0.72
N TYR A 222 -21.31 -0.91 -1.16
CA TYR A 222 -21.69 0.34 -0.49
C TYR A 222 -23.14 0.77 -0.75
N GLU A 223 -23.72 0.46 -1.90
CA GLU A 223 -25.08 0.85 -2.29
C GLU A 223 -26.16 0.05 -1.54
N GLY A 224 -25.87 -1.20 -1.17
CA GLY A 224 -26.78 -2.04 -0.39
C GLY A 224 -26.94 -1.59 1.09
N LEU A 225 -26.16 -0.61 1.54
CA LEU A 225 -26.13 -0.20 2.95
C LEU A 225 -27.09 0.95 3.25
N GLN A 226 -27.91 0.75 4.30
CA GLN A 226 -28.73 1.79 4.90
C GLN A 226 -28.01 2.41 6.11
N PRO A 227 -27.65 3.71 6.09
CA PRO A 227 -26.89 4.30 7.16
C PRO A 227 -27.73 4.46 8.43
N SER A 228 -27.17 4.03 9.57
CA SER A 228 -27.85 4.09 10.88
C SER A 228 -27.76 5.45 11.58
N SER A 229 -26.89 6.34 11.08
CA SER A 229 -26.71 7.71 11.59
C SER A 229 -26.10 8.62 10.52
N ARG A 230 -26.25 9.94 10.69
CA ARG A 230 -25.59 10.95 9.84
C ARG A 230 -24.08 10.78 9.81
N ALA A 231 -23.47 10.44 10.95
CA ALA A 231 -22.04 10.24 11.09
C ALA A 231 -21.54 9.04 10.26
N TYR A 232 -22.29 7.94 10.29
CA TYR A 232 -22.00 6.76 9.48
C TYR A 232 -22.27 7.00 7.99
N GLU A 233 -23.29 7.78 7.64
CA GLU A 233 -23.57 8.18 6.26
C GLU A 233 -22.38 8.92 5.63
N VAL A 234 -21.80 9.90 6.33
CA VAL A 234 -20.61 10.63 5.85
C VAL A 234 -19.45 9.69 5.53
N ILE A 235 -19.18 8.72 6.40
CA ILE A 235 -18.14 7.72 6.22
C ILE A 235 -18.41 6.85 4.98
N LEU A 236 -19.67 6.46 4.74
CA LEU A 236 -20.08 5.69 3.58
C LEU A 236 -19.96 6.51 2.29
N LEU A 237 -20.36 7.79 2.31
CA LEU A 237 -20.24 8.70 1.17
C LEU A 237 -18.77 8.88 0.75
N ALA A 238 -17.85 9.05 1.71
CA ALA A 238 -16.42 9.17 1.41
C ALA A 238 -15.85 7.93 0.70
N ARG A 239 -16.33 6.73 1.06
CA ARG A 239 -15.97 5.48 0.36
C ARG A 239 -16.57 5.38 -1.04
N LYS A 240 -17.84 5.78 -1.19
CA LYS A 240 -18.49 5.89 -2.52
C LYS A 240 -17.73 6.84 -3.43
N VAL A 241 -17.28 7.99 -2.94
CA VAL A 241 -16.41 8.91 -3.70
C VAL A 241 -15.16 8.19 -4.22
N ARG A 242 -14.44 7.46 -3.36
CA ARG A 242 -13.24 6.71 -3.77
C ARG A 242 -13.55 5.69 -4.87
N ALA A 243 -14.64 4.94 -4.75
CA ALA A 243 -15.06 3.99 -5.77
C ALA A 243 -15.42 4.67 -7.10
N TRP A 244 -16.17 5.78 -7.07
CA TRP A 244 -16.49 6.57 -8.27
C TRP A 244 -15.24 7.12 -8.95
N LEU A 245 -14.28 7.64 -8.18
CA LEU A 245 -13.01 8.12 -8.71
C LEU A 245 -12.21 6.99 -9.36
N ALA A 246 -12.15 5.82 -8.74
CA ALA A 246 -11.47 4.66 -9.31
C ALA A 246 -12.13 4.17 -10.63
N LEU A 247 -13.42 4.44 -10.83
CA LEU A 247 -14.14 4.21 -12.10
C LEU A 247 -13.97 5.35 -13.13
N GLY A 248 -13.21 6.41 -12.81
CA GLY A 248 -13.06 7.59 -13.67
C GLY A 248 -14.28 8.51 -13.71
N ARG A 249 -15.25 8.33 -12.80
CA ARG A 249 -16.53 9.05 -12.74
C ARG A 249 -16.46 10.25 -11.79
N VAL A 250 -15.78 11.30 -12.25
CA VAL A 250 -15.46 12.47 -11.41
C VAL A 250 -16.69 13.33 -11.09
N GLU A 251 -17.68 13.38 -11.99
CA GLU A 251 -18.91 14.16 -11.78
C GLU A 251 -19.76 13.55 -10.66
N GLU A 252 -20.01 12.24 -10.70
CA GLU A 252 -20.72 11.53 -9.64
C GLU A 252 -19.96 11.62 -8.31
N ALA A 253 -18.63 11.45 -8.34
CA ALA A 253 -17.79 11.63 -7.16
C ALA A 253 -17.93 13.04 -6.57
N SER A 254 -18.00 14.08 -7.40
CA SER A 254 -18.14 15.47 -6.97
C SER A 254 -19.50 15.73 -6.30
N LEU A 255 -20.58 15.22 -6.88
CA LEU A 255 -21.93 15.37 -6.31
C LEU A 255 -22.03 14.67 -4.94
N VAL A 256 -21.51 13.44 -4.84
CA VAL A 256 -21.47 12.68 -3.59
C VAL A 256 -20.57 13.39 -2.55
N GLY A 257 -19.43 13.95 -2.98
CA GLY A 257 -18.51 14.71 -2.13
C GLY A 257 -19.15 15.97 -1.55
N GLN A 258 -19.91 16.74 -2.33
CA GLN A 258 -20.65 17.92 -1.86
C GLN A 258 -21.69 17.54 -0.80
N ARG A 259 -22.44 16.45 -1.02
CA ARG A 259 -23.38 15.93 -0.01
C ARG A 259 -22.66 15.53 1.27
N ALA A 260 -21.51 14.86 1.16
CA ALA A 260 -20.72 14.47 2.33
C ALA A 260 -20.27 15.69 3.13
N LEU A 261 -19.79 16.75 2.46
CA LEU A 261 -19.40 18.01 3.11
C LEU A 261 -20.55 18.62 3.90
N ALA A 262 -21.71 18.79 3.28
CA ALA A 262 -22.90 19.36 3.93
C ALA A 262 -23.36 18.54 5.14
N LEU A 263 -23.38 17.21 5.04
CA LEU A 263 -23.75 16.34 6.16
C LEU A 263 -22.67 16.28 7.26
N GLY A 264 -21.43 16.61 6.92
CA GLY A 264 -20.29 16.71 7.83
C GLY A 264 -20.35 17.90 8.78
N GLU A 265 -21.16 18.92 8.47
CA GLU A 265 -21.24 20.13 9.27
C GLU A 265 -21.74 19.86 10.70
N GLY A 266 -21.01 20.44 11.67
CA GLY A 266 -21.27 20.26 13.10
C GLY A 266 -21.00 18.85 13.65
N LEU A 267 -20.52 17.90 12.83
CA LEU A 267 -20.07 16.60 13.35
C LEU A 267 -18.72 16.73 14.09
N PRO A 268 -18.42 15.77 15.00
CA PRO A 268 -17.10 15.61 15.58
C PRO A 268 -16.02 15.48 14.49
N SER A 269 -14.79 15.88 14.84
CA SER A 269 -13.67 16.00 13.90
C SER A 269 -13.43 14.73 13.07
N LEU A 270 -13.52 13.55 13.68
CA LEU A 270 -13.30 12.27 13.00
C LEU A 270 -14.18 12.13 11.75
N PHE A 271 -15.47 12.45 11.87
CA PHE A 271 -16.43 12.34 10.77
C PHE A 271 -16.32 13.52 9.81
N ARG A 272 -16.07 14.73 10.34
CA ARG A 272 -15.88 15.93 9.51
C ARG A 272 -14.68 15.79 8.57
N GLU A 273 -13.58 15.22 9.05
CA GLU A 273 -12.38 14.95 8.24
C GLU A 273 -12.70 13.99 7.07
N TRP A 274 -13.59 13.01 7.27
CA TRP A 274 -14.06 12.14 6.18
C TRP A 274 -14.91 12.90 5.15
N ALA A 275 -15.78 13.80 5.60
CA ALA A 275 -16.59 14.66 4.73
C ALA A 275 -15.70 15.59 3.89
N GLU A 276 -14.72 16.23 4.52
CA GLU A 276 -13.77 17.11 3.83
C GLU A 276 -12.91 16.34 2.82
N LEU A 277 -12.40 15.15 3.15
CA LEU A 277 -11.72 14.28 2.19
C LEU A 277 -12.63 13.94 1.00
N ALA A 278 -13.88 13.53 1.26
CA ALA A 278 -14.84 13.16 0.23
C ALA A 278 -15.08 14.30 -0.77
N TYR A 279 -15.12 15.55 -0.29
CA TYR A 279 -15.27 16.73 -1.13
C TYR A 279 -13.98 17.09 -1.89
N LEU A 280 -12.83 17.05 -1.21
CA LEU A 280 -11.57 17.54 -1.75
C LEU A 280 -10.91 16.59 -2.75
N MET A 281 -11.11 15.27 -2.61
CA MET A 281 -10.54 14.26 -3.52
C MET A 281 -10.91 14.48 -5.00
N PRO A 282 -12.20 14.56 -5.39
CA PRO A 282 -12.57 14.84 -6.78
C PRO A 282 -12.12 16.24 -7.23
N LEU A 283 -12.19 17.23 -6.33
CA LEU A 283 -11.78 18.60 -6.62
C LEU A 283 -10.29 18.69 -6.98
N ALA A 284 -9.43 17.92 -6.32
CA ALA A 284 -7.99 17.88 -6.60
C ALA A 284 -7.64 17.35 -7.99
N LEU A 285 -8.51 16.51 -8.59
CA LEU A 285 -8.31 15.98 -9.93
C LEU A 285 -8.81 16.93 -11.02
N TRP A 286 -9.96 17.57 -10.80
CA TRP A 286 -10.63 18.40 -11.81
C TRP A 286 -10.34 19.92 -11.69
N ARG A 287 -10.18 20.43 -10.46
CA ARG A 287 -9.89 21.84 -10.15
C ARG A 287 -8.81 21.97 -9.07
N PRO A 288 -7.55 21.63 -9.40
CA PRO A 288 -6.49 21.52 -8.40
C PRO A 288 -6.21 22.82 -7.63
N SER A 289 -6.40 24.00 -8.24
CA SER A 289 -6.23 25.29 -7.57
C SER A 289 -7.20 25.49 -6.40
N GLU A 290 -8.45 25.04 -6.53
CA GLU A 290 -9.48 25.15 -5.49
C GLU A 290 -9.26 24.14 -4.35
N ALA A 291 -8.66 22.98 -4.64
CA ALA A 291 -8.45 21.92 -3.65
C ALA A 291 -7.26 22.15 -2.72
N VAL A 292 -6.21 22.85 -3.19
CA VAL A 292 -4.92 22.96 -2.48
C VAL A 292 -5.07 23.50 -1.07
N ALA A 293 -5.82 24.59 -0.88
CA ALA A 293 -5.95 25.23 0.42
C ALA A 293 -6.65 24.31 1.44
N GLY A 294 -7.77 23.69 1.03
CA GLY A 294 -8.53 22.77 1.87
C GLY A 294 -7.74 21.51 2.22
N LEU A 295 -7.01 20.92 1.26
CA LEU A 295 -6.17 19.74 1.51
C LEU A 295 -4.99 20.04 2.43
N ALA A 296 -4.36 21.21 2.28
CA ALA A 296 -3.26 21.62 3.15
C ALA A 296 -3.72 21.87 4.59
N ASP A 297 -4.87 22.53 4.77
CA ASP A 297 -5.49 22.73 6.10
C ASP A 297 -5.84 21.38 6.75
N LEU A 298 -6.53 20.51 6.01
CA LEU A 298 -6.91 19.19 6.49
C LEU A 298 -5.69 18.35 6.87
N LEU A 299 -4.64 18.34 6.05
CA LEU A 299 -3.39 17.65 6.35
C LEU A 299 -2.74 18.18 7.64
N SER A 300 -2.74 19.50 7.85
CA SER A 300 -2.20 20.10 9.09
C SER A 300 -2.93 19.56 10.33
N ARG A 301 -4.26 19.51 10.30
CA ARG A 301 -5.08 18.96 11.39
C ARG A 301 -4.87 17.46 11.58
N LEU A 302 -4.80 16.69 10.49
CA LEU A 302 -4.54 15.25 10.53
C LEU A 302 -3.13 14.90 11.03
N ARG A 303 -2.17 15.82 11.00
CA ARG A 303 -0.84 15.60 11.60
C ARG A 303 -0.81 15.85 13.11
N GLN A 304 -1.74 16.64 13.62
CA GLN A 304 -1.87 16.88 15.06
C GLN A 304 -2.51 15.70 15.79
N ARG A 305 -3.17 14.78 15.06
CA ARG A 305 -3.87 13.62 15.62
C ARG A 305 -3.54 12.36 14.82
N PRO A 306 -3.14 11.25 15.45
CA PRO A 306 -2.63 10.09 14.72
C PRO A 306 -3.70 9.46 13.83
N SER A 307 -3.70 9.80 12.54
CA SER A 307 -4.51 9.16 11.52
C SER A 307 -3.76 9.05 10.20
N PHE A 308 -2.79 8.14 10.18
CA PHE A 308 -1.86 7.97 9.06
C PHE A 308 -2.55 7.69 7.74
N LEU A 309 -3.61 6.86 7.72
CA LEU A 309 -4.31 6.54 6.47
C LEU A 309 -4.99 7.76 5.84
N ARG A 310 -5.66 8.59 6.65
CA ARG A 310 -6.33 9.80 6.17
C ARG A 310 -5.31 10.87 5.76
N ALA A 311 -4.23 11.00 6.52
CA ALA A 311 -3.12 11.87 6.17
C ALA A 311 -2.47 11.43 4.85
N ALA A 312 -2.19 10.14 4.67
CA ALA A 312 -1.66 9.58 3.42
C ALA A 312 -2.57 9.87 2.22
N MET A 313 -3.90 9.69 2.36
CA MET A 313 -4.85 10.10 1.31
C MET A 313 -4.76 11.60 1.02
N ALA A 314 -4.81 12.46 2.03
CA ALA A 314 -4.70 13.91 1.85
C ALA A 314 -3.39 14.30 1.15
N ILE A 315 -2.27 13.67 1.50
CA ILE A 315 -0.94 13.90 0.89
C ILE A 315 -0.94 13.49 -0.58
N LEU A 316 -1.49 12.31 -0.91
CA LEU A 316 -1.54 11.84 -2.30
C LEU A 316 -2.35 12.79 -3.18
N TYR A 317 -3.54 13.22 -2.73
CA TYR A 317 -4.39 14.14 -3.48
C TYR A 317 -3.79 15.56 -3.53
N LEU A 318 -3.13 16.03 -2.47
CA LEU A 318 -2.43 17.33 -2.48
C LEU A 318 -1.22 17.30 -3.43
N ALA A 319 -0.44 16.23 -3.41
CA ALA A 319 0.65 16.01 -4.36
C ALA A 319 0.14 15.97 -5.80
N ARG A 320 -1.01 15.31 -6.03
CA ARG A 320 -1.64 15.28 -7.35
C ARG A 320 -2.13 16.66 -7.80
N ALA A 321 -2.65 17.47 -6.88
CA ALA A 321 -3.05 18.85 -7.17
C ALA A 321 -1.83 19.72 -7.53
N TYR A 322 -0.75 19.66 -6.73
CA TYR A 322 0.52 20.34 -7.02
C TYR A 322 1.11 19.92 -8.37
N TRP A 323 1.06 18.63 -8.69
CA TRP A 323 1.51 18.12 -9.99
C TRP A 323 0.70 18.71 -11.15
N GLY A 324 -0.63 18.81 -10.99
CA GLY A 324 -1.53 19.40 -11.99
C GLY A 324 -1.31 20.90 -12.21
N LEU A 325 -0.84 21.62 -11.18
CA LEU A 325 -0.49 23.04 -11.25
C LEU A 325 0.96 23.30 -11.74
N GLY A 326 1.72 22.24 -12.06
CA GLY A 326 3.12 22.36 -12.48
C GLY A 326 4.12 22.59 -11.34
N TRP A 327 3.70 22.51 -10.06
CA TRP A 327 4.56 22.73 -8.90
C TRP A 327 5.39 21.48 -8.56
N ARG A 328 6.32 21.11 -9.46
CA ARG A 328 7.11 19.88 -9.40
C ARG A 328 7.93 19.74 -8.11
N GLU A 329 8.68 20.77 -7.74
CA GLU A 329 9.52 20.77 -6.53
C GLU A 329 8.67 20.62 -5.25
N LYS A 330 7.55 21.33 -5.18
CA LYS A 330 6.61 21.24 -4.06
C LYS A 330 5.98 19.84 -3.94
N THR A 331 5.66 19.23 -5.09
CA THR A 331 5.17 17.85 -5.14
C THR A 331 6.21 16.88 -4.60
N GLN A 332 7.44 16.97 -5.10
CA GLN A 332 8.55 16.10 -4.71
C GLN A 332 8.92 16.26 -3.23
N SER A 333 8.99 17.49 -2.74
CA SER A 333 9.25 17.79 -1.33
C SER A 333 8.17 17.19 -0.43
N LEU A 334 6.89 17.39 -0.78
CA LEU A 334 5.77 16.85 -0.02
C LEU A 334 5.84 15.33 0.10
N VAL A 335 5.99 14.60 -1.01
CA VAL A 335 5.95 13.14 -0.98
C VAL A 335 7.18 12.52 -0.30
N ARG A 336 8.36 13.15 -0.40
CA ARG A 336 9.61 12.62 0.19
C ARG A 336 9.77 12.90 1.68
N THR A 337 9.07 13.90 2.20
CA THR A 337 9.16 14.30 3.62
C THR A 337 7.97 13.83 4.44
N SER A 338 7.10 13.02 3.86
CA SER A 338 5.87 12.54 4.48
C SER A 338 6.03 11.11 5.00
N PRO A 339 6.25 10.91 6.31
CA PRO A 339 6.36 9.57 6.89
C PRO A 339 5.07 8.75 6.73
N GLU A 340 3.93 9.41 6.49
CA GLU A 340 2.65 8.73 6.30
C GLU A 340 2.58 7.86 5.04
N LEU A 341 3.50 8.08 4.09
CA LEU A 341 3.64 7.29 2.87
C LEU A 341 4.68 6.17 2.99
N GLU A 342 5.46 6.13 4.07
CA GLU A 342 6.47 5.10 4.29
C GLU A 342 5.83 3.73 4.53
N GLY A 343 6.48 2.68 4.03
CA GLY A 343 6.01 1.30 4.21
C GLY A 343 4.79 0.91 3.37
N LEU A 344 4.19 1.83 2.61
CA LEU A 344 3.14 1.51 1.64
C LEU A 344 3.73 0.83 0.40
N SER A 345 3.10 -0.25 -0.03
CA SER A 345 3.40 -0.90 -1.31
C SER A 345 2.80 -0.12 -2.49
N PRO A 346 3.19 -0.40 -3.75
CA PRO A 346 2.54 0.20 -4.92
C PRO A 346 1.02 -0.04 -4.98
N SER A 347 0.55 -1.23 -4.59
CA SER A 347 -0.90 -1.51 -4.50
C SER A 347 -1.54 -0.81 -3.31
N GLY A 348 -0.84 -0.67 -2.18
CA GLY A 348 -1.30 0.14 -1.04
C GLY A 348 -1.45 1.62 -1.36
N LEU A 349 -0.49 2.20 -2.10
CA LEU A 349 -0.58 3.57 -2.62
C LEU A 349 -1.78 3.73 -3.56
N ALA A 350 -1.98 2.78 -4.47
CA ALA A 350 -3.14 2.77 -5.36
C ALA A 350 -4.46 2.64 -4.60
N PHE A 351 -4.50 1.80 -3.55
CA PHE A 351 -5.66 1.63 -2.70
C PHE A 351 -6.05 2.93 -1.99
N LEU A 352 -5.09 3.69 -1.48
CA LEU A 352 -5.36 4.97 -0.81
C LEU A 352 -5.62 6.13 -1.78
N ALA A 353 -5.10 6.06 -2.99
CA ALA A 353 -5.31 7.07 -4.01
C ALA A 353 -6.66 6.90 -4.75
N GLY A 354 -6.76 7.56 -5.91
CA GLY A 354 -7.81 7.31 -6.91
C GLY A 354 -7.28 6.45 -8.07
N PRO A 355 -7.74 6.67 -9.31
CA PRO A 355 -7.36 5.84 -10.45
C PRO A 355 -5.84 5.89 -10.67
N LYS A 356 -5.22 4.71 -10.85
CA LYS A 356 -3.74 4.55 -10.87
C LYS A 356 -3.08 5.45 -11.90
N GLU A 357 -3.74 5.65 -13.03
CA GLU A 357 -3.29 6.45 -14.16
C GLU A 357 -3.17 7.93 -13.78
N ALA A 358 -4.14 8.45 -13.01
CA ALA A 358 -4.11 9.85 -12.57
C ALA A 358 -2.97 10.13 -11.58
N PHE A 359 -2.56 9.13 -10.79
CA PHE A 359 -1.53 9.25 -9.76
C PHE A 359 -0.16 8.73 -10.19
N ALA A 360 -0.04 8.13 -11.38
CA ALA A 360 1.21 7.56 -11.87
C ALA A 360 2.44 8.49 -11.72
N PRO A 361 2.35 9.81 -12.03
CA PRO A 361 3.49 10.70 -11.84
C PRO A 361 3.86 10.93 -10.36
N VAL A 362 2.87 10.94 -9.46
CA VAL A 362 3.10 11.06 -8.01
C VAL A 362 3.75 9.77 -7.48
N PHE A 363 3.27 8.60 -7.93
CA PHE A 363 3.84 7.31 -7.55
C PHE A 363 5.28 7.15 -8.02
N GLN A 364 5.63 7.64 -9.22
CA GLN A 364 7.01 7.63 -9.70
C GLN A 364 7.97 8.42 -8.78
N LEU A 365 7.51 9.49 -8.14
CA LEU A 365 8.33 10.27 -7.20
C LEU A 365 8.55 9.55 -5.86
N LEU A 366 7.65 8.62 -5.51
CA LEU A 366 7.71 7.78 -4.32
C LEU A 366 8.50 6.49 -4.51
N GLN A 367 8.64 6.04 -5.77
CA GLN A 367 9.55 4.95 -6.04
C GLN A 367 10.96 5.39 -5.64
N PRO A 368 11.70 4.56 -4.87
CA PRO A 368 13.10 4.84 -4.64
C PRO A 368 13.76 5.01 -6.01
N LEU A 369 14.43 6.15 -6.22
CA LEU A 369 15.23 6.34 -7.43
C LEU A 369 16.15 5.13 -7.55
N PRO A 370 16.25 4.52 -8.75
CA PRO A 370 16.99 3.29 -8.87
C PRO A 370 18.42 3.56 -8.44
N SER A 371 18.84 2.88 -7.35
CA SER A 371 20.16 3.11 -6.79
C SER A 371 21.20 2.63 -7.79
N LEU A 372 20.90 1.59 -8.58
CA LEU A 372 21.76 1.10 -9.64
C LEU A 372 21.18 1.43 -11.03
N ARG A 373 21.89 2.22 -11.83
CA ARG A 373 21.53 2.54 -13.22
C ARG A 373 22.57 1.96 -14.17
N LEU A 374 22.11 1.13 -15.10
CA LEU A 374 22.90 0.44 -16.11
C LEU A 374 22.62 1.09 -17.47
N HIS A 375 23.53 1.93 -17.94
CA HIS A 375 23.54 2.36 -19.33
C HIS A 375 24.48 1.43 -20.08
N LEU A 376 23.96 0.48 -20.84
CA LEU A 376 24.73 -0.57 -21.51
C LEU A 376 24.59 -0.52 -23.04
N LEU A 377 23.69 0.31 -23.58
CA LEU A 377 23.55 0.57 -25.01
C LEU A 377 24.57 1.62 -25.48
N GLY A 378 25.31 1.28 -26.54
CA GLY A 378 26.37 2.14 -27.08
C GLY A 378 27.58 2.23 -26.14
N ARG A 379 27.76 3.38 -25.48
CA ARG A 379 28.90 3.61 -24.57
C ARG A 379 28.54 3.27 -23.12
N PRO A 380 29.02 2.13 -22.57
CA PRO A 380 28.53 1.68 -21.28
C PRO A 380 28.95 2.60 -20.12
N SER A 381 28.02 2.86 -19.22
CA SER A 381 28.26 3.49 -17.93
C SER A 381 27.33 2.94 -16.86
N VAL A 382 27.88 2.64 -15.69
CA VAL A 382 27.12 2.13 -14.55
C VAL A 382 27.21 3.13 -13.41
N TRP A 383 26.08 3.43 -12.78
CA TRP A 383 25.97 4.39 -11.69
C TRP A 383 25.33 3.75 -10.47
N LEU A 384 25.93 3.99 -9.30
CA LEU A 384 25.35 3.69 -7.99
C LEU A 384 25.02 5.02 -7.28
N GLY A 385 23.75 5.39 -7.22
CA GLY A 385 23.29 6.72 -6.83
C GLY A 385 23.79 7.78 -7.81
N SER A 386 24.61 8.70 -7.31
CA SER A 386 25.32 9.71 -8.11
C SER A 386 26.76 9.30 -8.48
N GLN A 387 27.26 8.16 -7.99
CA GLN A 387 28.62 7.71 -8.24
C GLN A 387 28.70 6.85 -9.51
N ARG A 388 29.56 7.25 -10.46
CA ARG A 388 29.91 6.39 -11.60
C ARG A 388 30.88 5.30 -11.17
N LEU A 389 30.58 4.04 -11.51
CA LEU A 389 31.42 2.89 -11.19
C LEU A 389 32.37 2.55 -12.34
N GLY A 390 33.65 2.37 -12.01
CA GLY A 390 34.64 1.81 -12.93
C GLY A 390 34.56 0.28 -12.95
N LEU A 391 33.84 -0.26 -13.93
CA LEU A 391 33.64 -1.71 -14.11
C LEU A 391 34.35 -2.20 -15.36
N GLY A 392 34.97 -3.38 -15.25
CA GLY A 392 35.57 -4.06 -16.40
C GLY A 392 34.51 -4.71 -17.28
N PHE A 393 34.89 -5.05 -18.51
CA PHE A 393 33.96 -5.59 -19.50
C PHE A 393 33.21 -6.85 -19.01
N ARG A 394 33.94 -7.79 -18.39
CA ARG A 394 33.36 -9.00 -17.79
C ARG A 394 32.33 -8.71 -16.69
N GLN A 395 32.54 -7.63 -15.93
CA GLN A 395 31.60 -7.20 -14.88
C GLN A 395 30.31 -6.63 -15.46
N LEU A 396 30.41 -5.93 -16.60
CA LEU A 396 29.25 -5.45 -17.34
C LEU A 396 28.44 -6.61 -17.91
N GLU A 397 29.09 -7.64 -18.44
CA GLU A 397 28.41 -8.85 -18.93
C GLU A 397 27.67 -9.59 -17.81
N VAL A 398 28.30 -9.75 -16.64
CA VAL A 398 27.65 -10.33 -15.46
C VAL A 398 26.46 -9.48 -15.01
N LEU A 399 26.60 -8.15 -14.96
CA LEU A 399 25.48 -7.25 -14.64
C LEU A 399 24.33 -7.37 -15.64
N THR A 400 24.64 -7.50 -16.93
CA THR A 400 23.66 -7.69 -18.00
C THR A 400 22.89 -8.99 -17.78
N ALA A 401 23.59 -10.08 -17.48
CA ALA A 401 22.99 -11.38 -17.18
C ALA A 401 21.97 -11.31 -16.02
N LEU A 402 22.38 -10.66 -14.92
CA LEU A 402 21.57 -10.52 -13.72
C LEU A 402 20.38 -9.56 -13.93
N ALA A 403 20.56 -8.50 -14.71
CA ALA A 403 19.47 -7.59 -15.08
C ALA A 403 18.45 -8.27 -16.00
N ALA A 404 18.90 -9.10 -16.94
CA ALA A 404 18.02 -9.84 -17.83
C ALA A 404 17.28 -11.00 -17.16
N SER A 405 17.73 -11.42 -15.97
CA SER A 405 17.21 -12.56 -15.22
C SER A 405 16.74 -12.14 -13.82
N PRO A 406 15.61 -11.40 -13.69
CA PRO A 406 15.13 -10.86 -12.42
C PRO A 406 14.81 -11.95 -11.37
N GLN A 407 14.46 -13.16 -11.80
CA GLN A 407 14.30 -14.34 -10.93
C GLN A 407 15.60 -14.79 -10.26
N GLY A 408 16.74 -14.33 -10.77
CA GLY A 408 18.09 -14.68 -10.36
C GLY A 408 18.67 -15.87 -11.11
N LEU A 409 20.00 -15.99 -11.06
CA LEU A 409 20.78 -17.06 -11.65
C LEU A 409 21.58 -17.78 -10.57
N ASN A 410 21.69 -19.10 -10.65
CA ASN A 410 22.68 -19.84 -9.90
C ASN A 410 24.08 -19.70 -10.56
N ALA A 411 25.13 -20.21 -9.89
CA ALA A 411 26.51 -20.05 -10.39
C ALA A 411 26.75 -20.72 -11.75
N GLN A 412 26.08 -21.84 -12.01
CA GLN A 412 26.22 -22.60 -13.24
C GLN A 412 25.47 -21.94 -14.39
N GLU A 413 24.25 -21.47 -14.15
CA GLU A 413 23.47 -20.70 -15.12
C GLU A 413 24.20 -19.40 -15.51
N LEU A 414 24.76 -18.68 -14.53
CA LEU A 414 25.55 -17.48 -14.82
C LEU A 414 26.82 -17.81 -15.61
N ALA A 415 27.48 -18.93 -15.29
CA ALA A 415 28.67 -19.37 -16.02
C ALA A 415 28.36 -19.61 -17.50
N LEU A 416 27.27 -20.35 -17.76
CA LEU A 416 26.79 -20.62 -19.12
C LEU A 416 26.39 -19.34 -19.85
N TRP A 417 25.70 -18.43 -19.17
CA TRP A 417 25.21 -17.18 -19.76
C TRP A 417 26.35 -16.26 -20.24
N VAL A 418 27.40 -16.12 -19.44
CA VAL A 418 28.49 -15.15 -19.69
C VAL A 418 29.68 -15.77 -20.45
N TRP A 419 30.02 -17.03 -20.18
CA TRP A 419 31.19 -17.71 -20.75
C TRP A 419 30.85 -18.90 -21.68
N GLY A 420 29.57 -19.27 -21.81
CA GLY A 420 29.14 -20.42 -22.59
C GLY A 420 29.58 -21.75 -21.98
N GLU A 421 29.68 -22.78 -22.82
CA GLU A 421 30.08 -24.15 -22.44
C GLU A 421 31.48 -24.24 -21.81
N ARG A 422 32.31 -23.21 -21.99
CA ARG A 422 33.66 -23.12 -21.39
C ARG A 422 33.66 -22.48 -20.00
N GLY A 423 32.51 -21.98 -19.54
CA GLY A 423 32.37 -21.35 -18.23
C GLY A 423 32.39 -22.35 -17.09
N SER A 424 33.02 -21.98 -15.97
CA SER A 424 32.93 -22.76 -14.73
C SER A 424 32.20 -22.00 -13.62
N PRO A 425 31.40 -22.67 -12.78
CA PRO A 425 30.75 -22.05 -11.62
C PRO A 425 31.73 -21.36 -10.66
N GLU A 426 32.97 -21.85 -10.56
CA GLU A 426 34.04 -21.28 -9.74
C GLU A 426 34.45 -19.90 -10.25
N VAL A 427 34.64 -19.75 -11.57
CA VAL A 427 34.97 -18.47 -12.20
C VAL A 427 33.81 -17.49 -12.04
N ALA A 428 32.57 -17.95 -12.22
CA ALA A 428 31.38 -17.14 -12.00
C ALA A 428 31.29 -16.63 -10.55
N ARG A 429 31.52 -17.49 -9.55
CA ARG A 429 31.57 -17.10 -8.13
C ARG A 429 32.70 -16.11 -7.85
N ALA A 430 33.87 -16.32 -8.43
CA ALA A 430 34.99 -15.40 -8.26
C ALA A 430 34.67 -14.00 -8.80
N GLU A 431 34.07 -13.91 -9.98
CA GLU A 431 33.68 -12.62 -10.56
C GLU A 431 32.51 -11.97 -9.80
N LEU A 432 31.52 -12.75 -9.36
CA LEU A 432 30.45 -12.27 -8.47
C LEU A 432 31.02 -11.69 -7.17
N ASN A 433 32.01 -12.34 -6.56
CA ASN A 433 32.65 -11.84 -5.35
C ASN A 433 33.42 -10.53 -5.58
N ARG A 434 34.00 -10.32 -6.76
CA ARG A 434 34.61 -9.03 -7.12
C ARG A 434 33.55 -7.97 -7.35
N LEU A 435 32.48 -8.31 -8.05
CA LEU A 435 31.37 -7.42 -8.37
C LEU A 435 30.62 -6.98 -7.09
N ARG A 436 30.39 -7.89 -6.14
CA ARG A 436 29.77 -7.61 -4.84
C ARG A 436 30.45 -6.54 -4.00
N LYS A 437 31.74 -6.29 -4.23
CA LYS A 437 32.48 -5.21 -3.56
C LYS A 437 32.12 -3.82 -4.09
N LYS A 438 31.48 -3.74 -5.26
CA LYS A 438 31.17 -2.48 -5.96
C LYS A 438 29.68 -2.24 -6.15
N VAL A 439 28.87 -3.29 -6.26
CA VAL A 439 27.43 -3.21 -6.44
C VAL A 439 26.71 -4.13 -5.45
N PRO A 440 25.51 -3.74 -4.97
CA PRO A 440 24.72 -4.62 -4.13
C PRO A 440 24.20 -5.80 -4.96
N LEU A 441 24.42 -7.03 -4.48
CA LEU A 441 23.89 -8.25 -5.08
C LEU A 441 23.27 -9.11 -3.98
N GLU A 442 22.11 -9.70 -4.28
CA GLU A 442 21.50 -10.68 -3.39
C GLU A 442 22.13 -12.07 -3.58
N GLY A 443 22.08 -12.91 -2.54
CA GLY A 443 22.65 -14.25 -2.55
C GLY A 443 21.58 -15.33 -2.70
N GLY A 444 21.82 -16.27 -3.63
CA GLY A 444 21.15 -17.58 -3.74
C GLY A 444 19.63 -17.55 -3.96
N PRO A 445 19.11 -17.47 -5.22
CA PRO A 445 19.85 -17.25 -6.48
C PRO A 445 20.44 -15.84 -6.57
N TYR A 446 21.52 -15.67 -7.35
CA TYR A 446 22.18 -14.35 -7.51
C TYR A 446 21.30 -13.43 -8.34
N ARG A 447 20.98 -12.25 -7.82
CA ARG A 447 20.17 -11.24 -8.52
C ARG A 447 20.54 -9.82 -8.09
N LEU A 448 20.17 -8.86 -8.93
CA LEU A 448 20.19 -7.45 -8.54
C LEU A 448 19.06 -7.19 -7.54
N PRO A 449 19.28 -6.36 -6.51
CA PRO A 449 18.20 -5.95 -5.62
C PRO A 449 17.14 -5.16 -6.40
N PRO A 450 15.87 -5.18 -5.97
CA PRO A 450 14.82 -4.41 -6.62
C PRO A 450 15.16 -2.91 -6.66
N GLY A 451 14.69 -2.21 -7.68
CA GLY A 451 15.01 -0.79 -7.89
C GLY A 451 16.35 -0.56 -8.60
N TYR A 452 16.71 -1.40 -9.57
CA TYR A 452 17.69 -1.05 -10.60
C TYR A 452 16.96 -0.59 -11.87
N TRP A 453 17.68 0.12 -12.72
CA TRP A 453 17.23 0.49 -14.06
C TRP A 453 18.29 0.07 -15.08
N ALA A 454 17.85 -0.45 -16.23
CA ALA A 454 18.74 -0.77 -17.34
C ALA A 454 18.12 -0.28 -18.65
N ASP A 455 18.90 0.45 -19.44
CA ASP A 455 18.44 1.05 -20.69
C ASP A 455 17.88 0.02 -21.68
N PHE A 456 18.55 -1.10 -21.89
CA PHE A 456 18.09 -2.15 -22.82
C PHE A 456 16.75 -2.79 -22.41
N LEU A 457 16.47 -2.92 -21.10
CA LEU A 457 15.18 -3.41 -20.60
C LEU A 457 14.07 -2.37 -20.78
N GLU A 458 14.40 -1.09 -20.58
CA GLU A 458 13.47 0.02 -20.78
C GLU A 458 13.10 0.19 -22.26
N VAL A 459 14.08 0.11 -23.17
CA VAL A 459 13.85 0.11 -24.61
C VAL A 459 12.89 -1.01 -24.99
N ARG A 460 13.14 -2.26 -24.55
CA ARG A 460 12.24 -3.39 -24.81
C ARG A 460 10.83 -3.14 -24.28
N THR A 461 10.72 -2.60 -23.06
CA THR A 461 9.42 -2.29 -22.43
C THR A 461 8.64 -1.23 -23.23
N ARG A 462 9.31 -0.21 -23.74
CA ARG A 462 8.69 0.84 -24.56
C ARG A 462 8.24 0.33 -25.91
N LEU A 463 9.04 -0.51 -26.58
CA LEU A 463 8.65 -1.15 -27.83
C LEU A 463 7.40 -2.01 -27.66
N LEU A 464 7.30 -2.81 -26.58
CA LEU A 464 6.11 -3.60 -26.26
C LEU A 464 4.86 -2.72 -26.00
N ARG A 465 5.05 -1.47 -25.56
CA ARG A 465 3.98 -0.49 -25.34
C ARG A 465 3.72 0.39 -26.56
N ARG A 466 4.33 0.10 -27.71
CA ARG A 466 4.24 0.89 -28.96
C ARG A 466 4.76 2.33 -28.82
N ASP A 467 5.69 2.56 -27.89
CA ASP A 467 6.40 3.85 -27.73
C ASP A 467 7.75 3.79 -28.47
N LEU A 468 7.71 3.94 -29.79
CA LEU A 468 8.92 3.89 -30.63
C LEU A 468 9.83 5.10 -30.40
N GLU A 469 9.27 6.31 -30.33
CA GLU A 469 10.05 7.54 -30.11
C GLU A 469 10.81 7.48 -28.78
N GLY A 470 10.14 7.07 -27.70
CA GLY A 470 10.78 6.92 -26.39
C GLY A 470 11.83 5.80 -26.35
N ALA A 471 11.64 4.73 -27.14
CA ALA A 471 12.64 3.68 -27.29
C ALA A 471 13.90 4.18 -28.02
N LEU A 472 13.74 4.89 -29.14
CA LEU A 472 14.86 5.45 -29.91
C LEU A 472 15.61 6.53 -29.13
N ALA A 473 14.92 7.35 -28.35
CA ALA A 473 15.55 8.34 -27.47
C ALA A 473 16.50 7.74 -26.42
N LEU A 474 16.30 6.46 -26.06
CA LEU A 474 17.17 5.71 -25.14
C LEU A 474 18.20 4.86 -25.87
N TYR A 475 18.02 4.60 -27.17
CA TYR A 475 18.88 3.71 -27.95
C TYR A 475 20.16 4.42 -28.39
N GLY A 476 21.21 4.31 -27.59
CA GLY A 476 22.52 4.88 -27.89
C GLY A 476 23.42 4.02 -28.79
N GLY A 477 22.91 2.93 -29.35
CA GLY A 477 23.66 1.93 -30.13
C GLY A 477 23.59 0.51 -29.52
N PRO A 478 24.37 -0.45 -30.06
CA PRO A 478 24.24 -1.86 -29.68
C PRO A 478 24.53 -2.11 -28.20
N LEU A 479 23.91 -3.15 -27.63
CA LEU A 479 24.15 -3.58 -26.24
C LEU A 479 25.57 -4.10 -26.05
N LEU A 480 26.38 -3.42 -25.23
CA LEU A 480 27.79 -3.73 -24.94
C LEU A 480 28.58 -4.06 -26.22
N PRO A 481 28.80 -3.08 -27.11
CA PRO A 481 29.45 -3.31 -28.40
C PRO A 481 30.85 -3.90 -28.17
N GLY A 482 31.14 -5.00 -28.86
CA GLY A 482 32.37 -5.78 -28.69
C GLY A 482 32.29 -6.94 -27.69
N SER A 483 31.13 -7.19 -27.06
CA SER A 483 30.98 -8.38 -26.21
C SER A 483 30.69 -9.62 -27.02
N GLU A 484 31.42 -10.68 -26.69
CA GLU A 484 31.27 -12.05 -27.20
C GLU A 484 30.60 -12.98 -26.17
N ALA A 485 30.14 -12.46 -25.03
CA ALA A 485 29.42 -13.27 -24.05
C ALA A 485 28.10 -13.78 -24.68
N PRO A 486 27.83 -15.09 -24.69
CA PRO A 486 26.72 -15.67 -25.45
C PRO A 486 25.35 -15.04 -25.12
N GLY A 487 25.06 -14.82 -23.84
CA GLY A 487 23.81 -14.18 -23.43
C GLY A 487 23.71 -12.71 -23.82
N VAL A 488 24.83 -11.98 -23.85
CA VAL A 488 24.85 -10.57 -24.30
C VAL A 488 24.62 -10.49 -25.80
N VAL A 489 25.27 -11.35 -26.57
CA VAL A 489 25.10 -11.44 -28.03
C VAL A 489 23.64 -11.78 -28.36
N GLY A 490 23.07 -12.80 -27.72
CA GLY A 490 21.66 -13.17 -27.93
C GLY A 490 20.70 -12.03 -27.60
N LEU A 491 20.91 -11.32 -26.48
CA LEU A 491 20.08 -10.15 -26.13
C LEU A 491 20.25 -8.97 -27.11
N ARG A 492 21.48 -8.73 -27.59
CA ARG A 492 21.75 -7.68 -28.57
C ARG A 492 21.00 -7.96 -29.87
N GLU A 493 21.04 -9.21 -30.34
CA GLU A 493 20.33 -9.66 -31.55
C GLU A 493 18.81 -9.56 -31.36
N GLU A 494 18.26 -10.04 -30.23
CA GLU A 494 16.83 -9.93 -29.92
C GLU A 494 16.36 -8.47 -29.95
N LEU A 495 17.08 -7.58 -29.27
CA LEU A 495 16.74 -6.16 -29.20
C LEU A 495 16.85 -5.50 -30.57
N TRP A 496 17.88 -5.83 -31.35
CA TRP A 496 18.06 -5.32 -32.71
C TRP A 496 16.88 -5.73 -33.61
N GLN A 497 16.49 -7.01 -33.60
CA GLN A 497 15.38 -7.48 -34.43
C GLN A 497 14.05 -6.81 -34.05
N MET A 498 13.81 -6.59 -32.75
CA MET A 498 12.63 -5.87 -32.28
C MET A 498 12.62 -4.42 -32.78
N LEU A 499 13.73 -3.70 -32.66
CA LEU A 499 13.87 -2.33 -33.15
C LEU A 499 13.71 -2.25 -34.66
N LYS A 500 14.39 -3.11 -35.41
CA LYS A 500 14.29 -3.22 -36.88
C LYS A 500 12.84 -3.42 -37.30
N SER A 501 12.15 -4.40 -36.72
CA SER A 501 10.76 -4.72 -37.05
C SER A 501 9.78 -3.58 -36.73
N VAL A 502 9.85 -2.99 -35.53
CA VAL A 502 8.94 -1.91 -35.12
C VAL A 502 9.19 -0.64 -35.93
N THR A 503 10.46 -0.31 -36.20
CA THR A 503 10.83 0.87 -36.98
C THR A 503 10.38 0.72 -38.44
N LEU A 504 10.58 -0.43 -39.06
CA LEU A 504 10.07 -0.73 -40.41
C LEU A 504 8.53 -0.58 -40.48
N SER A 505 7.83 -1.08 -39.45
CA SER A 505 6.37 -1.03 -39.38
C SER A 505 5.83 0.39 -39.18
N SER A 506 6.63 1.32 -38.62
CA SER A 506 6.23 2.72 -38.44
C SER A 506 6.09 3.49 -39.75
N GLY A 507 6.81 3.06 -40.79
CA GLY A 507 6.87 3.75 -42.08
C GLY A 507 7.64 5.07 -42.10
N SER A 508 8.25 5.49 -40.98
CA SER A 508 8.99 6.75 -40.89
C SER A 508 10.41 6.62 -41.44
N ALA A 509 10.68 7.24 -42.60
CA ALA A 509 12.01 7.26 -43.20
C ALA A 509 13.04 7.96 -42.30
N ASP A 510 12.63 9.00 -41.56
CA ASP A 510 13.53 9.72 -40.66
C ASP A 510 14.03 8.83 -39.52
N LEU A 511 13.11 8.08 -38.88
CA LEU A 511 13.47 7.16 -37.80
C LEU A 511 14.29 5.98 -38.31
N MET A 512 14.02 5.50 -39.53
CA MET A 512 14.83 4.46 -40.17
C MET A 512 16.26 4.92 -40.41
N VAL A 513 16.46 6.15 -40.91
CA VAL A 513 17.81 6.71 -41.09
C VAL A 513 18.50 6.91 -39.76
N GLU A 514 17.82 7.48 -38.76
CA GLU A 514 18.39 7.68 -37.42
C GLU A 514 18.91 6.36 -36.83
N LEU A 515 18.09 5.31 -36.85
CA LEU A 515 18.46 3.99 -36.36
C LEU A 515 19.58 3.36 -37.20
N ALA A 516 19.54 3.51 -38.53
CA ALA A 516 20.57 3.00 -39.45
C ALA A 516 21.97 3.58 -39.17
N LEU A 517 22.05 4.79 -38.62
CA LEU A 517 23.34 5.40 -38.27
C LEU A 517 23.95 4.85 -36.99
N GLN A 518 23.15 4.20 -36.12
CA GLN A 518 23.60 3.63 -34.85
C GLN A 518 24.04 2.17 -34.95
N GLU A 519 23.76 1.49 -36.07
CA GLU A 519 23.95 0.05 -36.24
C GLU A 519 24.70 -0.29 -37.53
N GLU A 520 25.34 -1.46 -37.54
CA GLU A 520 26.10 -2.01 -38.67
C GLU A 520 25.32 -3.14 -39.35
N ASP A 521 24.21 -2.80 -39.99
CA ASP A 521 23.34 -3.73 -40.73
C ASP A 521 23.14 -3.25 -42.18
N PRO A 522 23.89 -3.81 -43.15
CA PRO A 522 23.79 -3.43 -44.56
C PRO A 522 22.40 -3.59 -45.17
N GLU A 523 21.69 -4.66 -44.80
CA GLU A 523 20.32 -4.89 -45.30
C GLU A 523 19.38 -3.79 -44.80
N PHE A 524 19.53 -3.38 -43.54
CA PHE A 524 18.74 -2.28 -43.00
C PHE A 524 19.11 -0.93 -43.61
N TRP A 525 20.39 -0.69 -43.91
CA TRP A 525 20.82 0.50 -44.64
C TRP A 525 20.21 0.58 -46.04
N GLU A 526 20.11 -0.54 -46.76
CA GLU A 526 19.43 -0.60 -48.05
C GLU A 526 17.95 -0.27 -47.92
N LEU A 527 17.25 -0.88 -46.97
CA LEU A 527 15.83 -0.60 -46.71
C LEU A 527 15.58 0.87 -46.33
N ALA A 528 16.44 1.46 -45.49
CA ALA A 528 16.35 2.88 -45.14
C ALA A 528 16.59 3.78 -46.35
N ARG A 529 17.56 3.45 -47.20
CA ARG A 529 17.84 4.20 -48.43
C ARG A 529 16.67 4.14 -49.42
N GLU A 530 16.04 2.99 -49.60
CA GLU A 530 14.91 2.80 -50.51
C GLU A 530 13.68 3.62 -50.11
N ARG A 531 13.53 3.94 -48.83
CA ARG A 531 12.44 4.78 -48.32
C ARG A 531 12.64 6.28 -48.46
N LEU A 532 13.84 6.73 -48.80
CA LEU A 532 14.13 8.15 -49.03
C LEU A 532 13.84 8.56 -50.47
N ASP A 533 13.41 9.79 -50.68
CA ASP A 533 13.26 10.35 -52.02
C ASP A 533 14.60 10.39 -52.79
N PRO A 534 14.62 10.25 -54.12
CA PRO A 534 15.86 10.22 -54.91
C PRO A 534 16.79 11.44 -54.74
N GLY A 535 16.24 12.60 -54.35
CA GLY A 535 16.99 13.84 -54.11
C GLY A 535 17.47 14.03 -52.66
N ASP A 536 17.16 13.11 -51.74
CA ASP A 536 17.53 13.25 -50.33
C ASP A 536 19.04 13.01 -50.13
N PRO A 537 19.80 13.97 -49.57
CA PRO A 537 21.24 13.84 -49.38
C PRO A 537 21.65 12.70 -48.44
N ARG A 538 20.74 12.24 -47.56
CA ARG A 538 20.99 11.11 -46.64
C ARG A 538 21.17 9.78 -47.40
N ARG A 539 20.69 9.68 -48.65
CA ARG A 539 20.96 8.52 -49.51
C ARG A 539 22.44 8.35 -49.77
N ALA A 540 23.16 9.43 -50.07
CA ALA A 540 24.60 9.39 -50.33
C ALA A 540 25.39 8.91 -49.10
N LEU A 541 24.93 9.26 -47.89
CA LEU A 541 25.52 8.79 -46.63
C LEU A 541 25.36 7.28 -46.46
N LEU A 542 24.14 6.76 -46.67
CA LEU A 542 23.88 5.32 -46.58
C LEU A 542 24.63 4.53 -47.66
N GLU A 543 24.71 5.05 -48.89
CA GLU A 543 25.50 4.45 -49.98
C GLU A 543 26.99 4.37 -49.66
N ALA A 544 27.55 5.42 -49.06
CA ALA A 544 28.92 5.40 -48.60
C ALA A 544 29.16 4.32 -47.53
N LYS A 545 28.23 4.15 -46.58
CA LYS A 545 28.32 3.10 -45.55
C LYS A 545 28.22 1.69 -46.15
N ILE A 546 27.24 1.45 -47.04
CA ILE A 546 27.06 0.18 -47.74
C ILE A 546 28.33 -0.17 -48.53
N LYS A 547 28.83 0.78 -49.33
CA LYS A 547 30.05 0.58 -50.14
C LYS A 547 31.27 0.30 -49.27
N HIS A 548 31.41 1.01 -48.14
CA HIS A 548 32.52 0.78 -47.22
C HIS A 548 32.46 -0.64 -46.64
N TYR A 549 31.29 -1.07 -46.15
CA TYR A 549 31.12 -2.40 -45.57
C TYR A 549 31.42 -3.52 -46.57
N LEU A 550 30.98 -3.38 -47.82
CA LEU A 550 31.27 -4.35 -48.90
C LEU A 550 32.75 -4.35 -49.35
N SER A 551 33.53 -3.34 -48.95
CA SER A 551 34.96 -3.23 -49.32
C SER A 551 35.93 -3.75 -48.27
N THR A 552 35.41 -4.06 -47.07
CA THR A 552 36.10 -4.71 -45.93
C THR A 552 35.76 -6.18 -45.90
#